data_AF-A0A0C9V7L2-F1
#
_entry.id   AF-A0A0C9V7L2-F1
#
_cell.length_a   1.000
_cell.length_b   1.000
_cell.length_c   1.000
_cell.angle_alpha   90.00
_cell.angle_beta   90.00
_cell.angle_gamma   90.00
#
_symmetry.space_group_name_H-M   'P 1'
#
loop_
_entity.id
_entity.type
_entity.pdbx_description
1 polymer ?
#
loop_
_entity_poly.entity_id
_entity_poly.type
_entity_poly.pdbx_seq_one_letter_code
_entity_poly.pdbx_strand_id
1 'polypeptide(L)'
;MSSESNEKGDSRLKGLSGEEKGGSGKPKPYQVGLRPAPSLLRPHCRAQDRLILWKPIKVRSRMIGLSDKALSEIVWVMGKAWAPGTLSMYGSGLLLFHMFCNEQNIEDSAKCPANPTLLLAFVVACSGCYSGSTIANSLYGIWAWHLLHGTKWAPSKDEMAAVLTGATRLTPASSKRALREPWTVDMMVRICWVLDPESHFDIAWYAVLTTIFWAMACSMEFLVQGINDFKEDKHITREGVSIETNEDSQVMVFASPWTKVSPRGERVFWGRQEGLVNPYAALITHI
;
A
#
# COMPACT_ATOMS: atom_id res chain seq x y z
N MET A 1 22.03 42.08 -24.10
CA MET A 1 21.26 40.95 -24.65
C MET A 1 21.56 39.74 -23.80
N SER A 2 20.84 39.63 -22.68
CA SER A 2 20.93 38.50 -21.75
C SER A 2 19.51 37.99 -21.59
N SER A 3 19.22 36.86 -22.22
CA SER A 3 17.92 36.19 -22.12
C SER A 3 18.01 35.11 -21.06
N GLU A 4 17.46 35.40 -19.88
CA GLU A 4 17.12 34.40 -18.86
C GLU A 4 16.01 33.49 -19.41
N SER A 5 16.34 32.22 -19.66
CA SER A 5 15.37 31.17 -19.91
C SER A 5 14.82 30.66 -18.58
N ASN A 6 13.57 31.03 -18.31
CA ASN A 6 12.79 30.67 -17.14
C ASN A 6 12.40 29.18 -17.19
N GLU A 7 13.15 28.34 -16.47
CA GLU A 7 12.89 26.92 -16.31
C GLU A 7 11.79 26.71 -15.25
N LYS A 8 10.53 26.88 -15.66
CA LYS A 8 9.36 26.53 -14.82
C LYS A 8 9.15 25.01 -14.86
N GLY A 9 9.77 24.32 -13.91
CA GLY A 9 9.42 22.93 -13.58
C GLY A 9 7.96 22.83 -13.11
N ASP A 10 7.17 22.00 -13.79
CA ASP A 10 5.76 21.77 -13.48
C ASP A 10 5.61 21.08 -12.10
N SER A 11 5.08 21.83 -11.14
CA SER A 11 4.96 21.43 -9.73
C SER A 11 3.62 20.75 -9.41
N ARG A 12 2.78 20.42 -10.40
CA ARG A 12 1.37 20.05 -10.19
C ARG A 12 1.11 18.61 -9.75
N LEU A 13 2.10 17.71 -9.81
CA LEU A 13 1.90 16.29 -9.50
C LEU A 13 2.39 15.86 -8.10
N LYS A 14 2.94 16.73 -7.26
CA LYS A 14 3.43 16.32 -5.92
C LYS A 14 2.28 16.12 -4.93
N GLY A 15 1.73 14.91 -4.84
CA GLY A 15 0.63 14.67 -3.89
C GLY A 15 0.12 13.24 -3.74
N LEU A 16 0.98 12.21 -3.68
CA LEU A 16 0.53 10.86 -3.32
C LEU A 16 1.61 10.10 -2.51
N SER A 17 1.62 10.28 -1.19
CA SER A 17 2.38 9.44 -0.26
C SER A 17 1.59 9.03 0.99
N GLY A 18 0.25 9.04 0.92
CA GLY A 18 -0.63 8.65 2.03
C GLY A 18 -1.27 7.28 1.77
N GLU A 19 -0.99 6.31 2.64
CA GLU A 19 -1.70 5.03 2.71
C GLU A 19 -3.19 5.29 3.02
N GLU A 20 -4.09 4.86 2.12
CA GLU A 20 -5.54 4.95 2.33
C GLU A 20 -6.07 3.73 3.09
N LYS A 21 -6.63 3.95 4.28
CA LYS A 21 -7.33 2.96 5.11
C LYS A 21 -8.64 2.49 4.43
N GLY A 22 -8.83 1.17 4.39
CA GLY A 22 -10.03 0.52 3.83
C GLY A 22 -11.22 0.50 4.79
N GLY A 23 -11.99 1.59 4.88
CA GLY A 23 -13.31 1.62 5.55
C GLY A 23 -14.45 1.88 4.54
N SER A 24 -15.68 1.40 4.76
CA SER A 24 -16.86 1.46 3.86
C SER A 24 -17.42 2.87 3.53
N GLY A 25 -16.61 3.92 3.62
CA GLY A 25 -17.02 5.31 3.43
C GLY A 25 -17.20 5.73 1.97
N LYS A 26 -18.01 6.78 1.77
CA LYS A 26 -18.17 7.51 0.50
C LYS A 26 -16.81 7.90 -0.10
N PRO A 27 -16.66 7.96 -1.43
CA PRO A 27 -15.42 8.42 -2.05
C PRO A 27 -15.07 9.83 -1.56
N LYS A 28 -13.81 10.02 -1.16
CA LYS A 28 -13.30 11.32 -0.75
C LYS A 28 -13.16 12.24 -1.97
N PRO A 29 -13.32 13.57 -1.81
CA PRO A 29 -13.01 14.52 -2.86
C PRO A 29 -11.58 14.33 -3.37
N TYR A 30 -11.36 14.59 -4.67
CA TYR A 30 -10.01 14.68 -5.20
C TYR A 30 -9.24 15.83 -4.55
N GLN A 31 -7.94 15.65 -4.32
CA GLN A 31 -7.08 16.76 -3.91
C GLN A 31 -7.05 17.83 -5.01
N VAL A 32 -6.75 19.07 -4.62
CA VAL A 32 -6.61 20.20 -5.54
C VAL A 32 -5.54 19.86 -6.59
N GLY A 33 -5.88 20.02 -7.87
CA GLY A 33 -4.99 19.65 -8.99
C GLY A 33 -5.08 18.19 -9.44
N LEU A 34 -5.65 17.28 -8.63
CA LEU A 34 -5.80 15.85 -8.96
C LEU A 34 -7.21 15.46 -9.45
N ARG A 35 -7.97 16.40 -10.00
CA ARG A 35 -9.33 16.16 -10.50
C ARG A 35 -9.30 15.76 -11.97
N PRO A 36 -9.67 14.52 -12.35
CA PRO A 36 -9.75 14.13 -13.75
C PRO A 36 -10.90 14.88 -14.45
N ALA A 37 -10.77 15.06 -15.77
CA ALA A 37 -11.85 15.60 -16.59
C ALA A 37 -13.11 14.72 -16.44
N PRO A 38 -14.32 15.32 -16.34
CA PRO A 38 -15.56 14.56 -16.25
C PRO A 38 -15.69 13.55 -17.40
N SER A 39 -16.01 12.30 -17.07
CA SER A 39 -16.14 11.23 -18.06
C SER A 39 -17.08 10.15 -17.54
N LEU A 40 -17.99 9.68 -18.41
CA LEU A 40 -18.87 8.54 -18.11
C LEU A 40 -18.07 7.24 -17.91
N LEU A 41 -16.88 7.15 -18.50
CA LEU A 41 -15.99 6.00 -18.39
C LEU A 41 -15.22 5.98 -17.07
N ARG A 42 -15.16 7.10 -16.35
CA ARG A 42 -14.38 7.26 -15.12
C ARG A 42 -15.23 7.93 -14.05
N PRO A 43 -16.26 7.25 -13.53
CA PRO A 43 -17.09 7.80 -12.47
C PRO A 43 -16.24 8.10 -11.22
N HIS A 44 -16.67 9.08 -10.44
CA HIS A 44 -16.03 9.36 -9.16
C HIS A 44 -16.25 8.20 -8.19
N CYS A 45 -15.16 7.57 -7.78
CA CYS A 45 -15.16 6.42 -6.89
C CYS A 45 -13.89 6.38 -6.04
N ARG A 46 -13.83 5.46 -5.09
CA ARG A 46 -12.68 5.27 -4.21
C ARG A 46 -11.49 4.75 -5.02
N ALA A 47 -10.28 5.01 -4.56
CA ALA A 47 -9.07 4.56 -5.27
C ALA A 47 -9.09 3.04 -5.54
N GLN A 48 -9.46 2.24 -4.53
CA GLN A 48 -9.56 0.78 -4.64
C GLN A 48 -10.58 0.29 -5.69
N ASP A 49 -11.57 1.10 -6.05
CA ASP A 49 -12.63 0.69 -6.98
C ASP A 49 -12.33 1.14 -8.42
N ARG A 50 -11.34 2.02 -8.64
CA ARG A 50 -11.05 2.61 -9.97
C ARG A 50 -10.72 1.56 -11.01
N LEU A 51 -9.91 0.56 -10.66
CA LEU A 51 -9.54 -0.53 -11.58
C LEU A 51 -10.76 -1.27 -12.15
N ILE A 52 -11.83 -1.39 -11.35
CA ILE A 52 -13.05 -2.11 -11.70
C ILE A 52 -14.05 -1.16 -12.38
N LEU A 53 -14.25 0.03 -11.82
CA LEU A 53 -15.30 0.96 -12.25
C LEU A 53 -14.89 1.83 -13.43
N TRP A 54 -13.59 2.08 -13.64
CA TRP A 54 -13.11 2.84 -14.79
C TRP A 54 -12.97 1.93 -16.00
N LYS A 55 -13.63 2.28 -17.10
CA LYS A 55 -13.75 1.43 -18.28
C LYS A 55 -12.93 2.00 -19.45
N PRO A 56 -12.14 1.18 -20.17
CA PRO A 56 -11.60 1.59 -21.46
C PRO A 56 -12.72 1.69 -22.49
N ILE A 57 -12.51 2.45 -23.58
CA ILE A 57 -13.45 2.46 -24.72
C ILE A 57 -13.55 1.06 -25.34
N LYS A 58 -12.39 0.44 -25.55
CA LYS A 58 -12.28 -0.93 -26.05
C LYS A 58 -12.25 -1.86 -24.85
N VAL A 59 -13.40 -2.40 -24.47
CA VAL A 59 -13.51 -3.42 -23.42
C VAL A 59 -13.27 -4.81 -24.02
N ARG A 60 -12.98 -5.80 -23.18
CA ARG A 60 -12.96 -7.23 -23.49
C ARG A 60 -13.98 -7.54 -24.57
N SER A 61 -13.48 -8.11 -25.66
CA SER A 61 -14.21 -8.25 -26.90
C SER A 61 -15.61 -8.84 -26.68
N ARG A 62 -16.63 -8.08 -27.10
CA ARG A 62 -18.02 -8.56 -27.19
C ARG A 62 -18.21 -9.67 -28.25
N MET A 63 -17.13 -10.15 -28.88
CA MET A 63 -17.16 -11.18 -29.93
C MET A 63 -17.84 -12.49 -29.51
N ILE A 64 -17.98 -12.78 -28.22
CA ILE A 64 -18.64 -13.99 -27.71
C ILE A 64 -20.11 -13.72 -27.29
N GLY A 65 -20.64 -12.51 -27.51
CA GLY A 65 -22.04 -12.19 -27.21
C GLY A 65 -22.41 -12.15 -25.72
N LEU A 66 -21.43 -12.08 -24.82
CA LEU A 66 -21.69 -11.99 -23.36
C LEU A 66 -22.38 -10.69 -22.98
N SER A 67 -23.27 -10.77 -21.99
CA SER A 67 -23.93 -9.59 -21.42
C SER A 67 -22.96 -8.69 -20.65
N ASP A 68 -23.25 -7.39 -20.58
CA ASP A 68 -22.44 -6.44 -19.81
C ASP A 68 -22.38 -6.80 -18.32
N LYS A 69 -23.42 -7.48 -17.79
CA LYS A 69 -23.44 -8.03 -16.43
C LYS A 69 -22.40 -9.13 -16.27
N ALA A 70 -22.37 -10.11 -17.18
CA ALA A 70 -21.40 -11.20 -17.14
C ALA A 70 -19.96 -10.67 -17.24
N LEU A 71 -19.71 -9.69 -18.11
CA LEU A 71 -18.39 -9.05 -18.23
C LEU A 71 -17.98 -8.35 -16.92
N SER A 72 -18.92 -7.66 -16.27
CA SER A 72 -18.68 -6.97 -14.99
C SER A 72 -18.37 -7.96 -13.85
N GLU A 73 -19.07 -9.10 -13.81
CA GLU A 73 -18.78 -10.17 -12.85
C GLU A 73 -17.37 -10.74 -13.04
N ILE A 74 -16.91 -10.95 -14.28
CA ILE A 74 -15.55 -11.46 -14.49
C ILE A 74 -14.51 -10.44 -13.98
N VAL A 75 -14.70 -9.15 -14.29
CA VAL A 75 -13.81 -8.09 -13.77
C VAL A 75 -13.82 -8.08 -12.25
N TRP A 76 -14.99 -8.20 -11.62
CA TRP A 76 -15.13 -8.23 -10.17
C TRP A 76 -14.40 -9.43 -9.54
N VAL A 77 -14.61 -10.64 -10.06
CA VAL A 77 -13.95 -11.86 -9.59
C VAL A 77 -12.44 -11.76 -9.77
N MET A 78 -11.96 -11.34 -10.94
CA MET A 78 -10.52 -11.13 -11.16
C MET A 78 -9.95 -10.07 -10.22
N GLY A 79 -10.71 -9.02 -9.92
CA GLY A 79 -10.33 -7.99 -8.95
C GLY A 79 -10.04 -8.53 -7.55
N LYS A 80 -10.64 -9.67 -7.16
CA LYS A 80 -10.37 -10.35 -5.88
C LYS A 80 -8.97 -10.95 -5.79
N ALA A 81 -8.24 -11.05 -6.90
CA ALA A 81 -6.84 -11.48 -6.88
C ALA A 81 -5.91 -10.47 -6.15
N TRP A 82 -6.35 -9.23 -5.95
CA TRP A 82 -5.57 -8.21 -5.23
C TRP A 82 -6.22 -7.82 -3.91
N ALA A 83 -5.39 -7.64 -2.88
CA ALA A 83 -5.84 -7.09 -1.60
C ALA A 83 -6.34 -5.64 -1.78
N PRO A 84 -7.29 -5.16 -0.93
CA PRO A 84 -7.85 -3.81 -1.04
C PRO A 84 -6.79 -2.69 -1.03
N GLY A 85 -5.73 -2.83 -0.22
CA GLY A 85 -4.63 -1.87 -0.20
C GLY A 85 -3.88 -1.79 -1.53
N THR A 86 -3.65 -2.94 -2.17
CA THR A 86 -3.02 -3.00 -3.50
C THR A 86 -3.93 -2.38 -4.56
N LEU A 87 -5.22 -2.67 -4.55
CA LEU A 87 -6.20 -2.04 -5.44
C LEU A 87 -6.22 -0.52 -5.26
N SER A 88 -6.14 -0.03 -4.02
CA SER A 88 -6.10 1.40 -3.72
C SER A 88 -4.85 2.08 -4.28
N MET A 89 -3.69 1.46 -4.06
CA MET A 89 -2.41 1.94 -4.57
C MET A 89 -2.40 1.96 -6.11
N TYR A 90 -2.84 0.88 -6.74
CA TYR A 90 -2.92 0.77 -8.19
C TYR A 90 -3.94 1.74 -8.80
N GLY A 91 -5.11 1.89 -8.18
CA GLY A 91 -6.11 2.87 -8.62
C GLY A 91 -5.67 4.31 -8.43
N SER A 92 -4.79 4.59 -7.47
CA SER A 92 -4.13 5.91 -7.34
C SER A 92 -3.15 6.17 -8.47
N GLY A 93 -2.33 5.18 -8.82
CA GLY A 93 -1.46 5.26 -9.99
C GLY A 93 -2.22 5.36 -11.32
N LEU A 94 -3.35 4.68 -11.45
CA LEU A 94 -4.22 4.78 -12.62
C LEU A 94 -4.83 6.18 -12.77
N LEU A 95 -5.21 6.84 -11.67
CA LEU A 95 -5.64 8.24 -11.69
C LEU A 95 -4.53 9.14 -12.25
N LEU A 96 -3.29 8.97 -11.78
CA LEU A 96 -2.15 9.75 -12.23
C LEU A 96 -1.91 9.59 -13.74
N PHE A 97 -2.01 8.36 -14.25
CA PHE A 97 -1.91 8.09 -15.69
C PHE A 97 -3.00 8.79 -16.51
N HIS A 98 -4.25 8.75 -16.05
CA HIS A 98 -5.35 9.42 -16.75
C HIS A 98 -5.22 10.94 -16.72
N MET A 99 -4.68 11.50 -15.64
CA MET A 99 -4.37 12.93 -15.57
C MET A 99 -3.30 13.33 -16.57
N PHE A 100 -2.17 12.62 -16.58
CA PHE A 100 -1.12 12.80 -17.57
C PHE A 100 -1.68 12.72 -19.00
N CYS A 101 -2.52 11.72 -19.28
CA CYS A 101 -3.18 11.60 -20.57
C CYS A 101 -4.06 12.82 -20.91
N ASN A 102 -4.76 13.40 -19.93
CA ASN A 102 -5.59 14.59 -20.18
C ASN A 102 -4.72 15.83 -20.45
N GLU A 103 -3.61 16.00 -19.72
CA GLU A 103 -2.65 17.09 -19.94
C GLU A 103 -1.99 17.02 -21.33
N GLN A 104 -1.72 15.81 -21.81
CA GLN A 104 -1.18 15.55 -23.14
C GLN A 104 -2.28 15.48 -24.23
N ASN A 105 -3.54 15.79 -23.92
CA ASN A 105 -4.68 15.71 -24.84
C ASN A 105 -4.83 14.36 -25.55
N ILE A 106 -4.50 13.26 -24.86
CA ILE A 106 -4.65 11.91 -25.39
C ILE A 106 -6.13 11.54 -25.40
N GLU A 107 -6.64 11.10 -26.55
CA GLU A 107 -8.01 10.62 -26.68
C GLU A 107 -8.24 9.34 -25.88
N ASP A 108 -9.46 9.15 -25.36
CA ASP A 108 -9.83 7.97 -24.57
C ASP A 108 -9.64 6.64 -25.34
N SER A 109 -9.67 6.67 -26.67
CA SER A 109 -9.45 5.53 -27.57
C SER A 109 -7.98 5.06 -27.59
N ALA A 110 -7.04 5.97 -27.32
CA ALA A 110 -5.60 5.74 -27.33
C ALA A 110 -5.02 5.41 -25.94
N LYS A 111 -5.81 5.62 -24.86
CA LYS A 111 -5.42 5.30 -23.48
C LYS A 111 -5.41 3.80 -23.20
N CYS A 112 -6.18 3.01 -23.97
CA CYS A 112 -6.28 1.56 -23.80
C CYS A 112 -6.70 0.86 -25.11
N PRO A 113 -5.89 -0.06 -25.66
CA PRO A 113 -4.57 -0.47 -25.17
C PRO A 113 -3.55 0.68 -25.28
N ALA A 114 -2.80 0.93 -24.21
CA ALA A 114 -1.82 2.01 -24.16
C ALA A 114 -0.63 1.71 -25.08
N ASN A 115 -0.25 2.68 -25.90
CA ASN A 115 0.98 2.59 -26.70
C ASN A 115 2.20 2.54 -25.76
N PRO A 116 3.21 1.67 -26.01
CA PRO A 116 4.43 1.64 -25.20
C PRO A 116 5.08 3.02 -25.01
N THR A 117 5.14 3.83 -26.06
CA THR A 117 5.68 5.20 -26.04
C THR A 117 4.93 6.11 -25.07
N LEU A 118 3.61 5.98 -24.98
CA LEU A 118 2.79 6.76 -24.05
C LEU A 118 3.13 6.42 -22.59
N LEU A 119 3.38 5.15 -22.29
CA LEU A 119 3.78 4.71 -20.96
C LEU A 119 5.21 5.14 -20.61
N LEU A 120 6.14 5.09 -21.58
CA LEU A 120 7.49 5.62 -21.40
C LEU A 120 7.44 7.13 -21.09
N ALA A 121 6.66 7.90 -21.86
CA ALA A 121 6.46 9.32 -21.62
C ALA A 121 5.83 9.60 -20.24
N PHE A 122 4.87 8.78 -19.83
CA PHE A 122 4.28 8.84 -18.49
C PHE A 122 5.33 8.63 -17.38
N VAL A 123 6.21 7.64 -17.51
CA VAL A 123 7.30 7.40 -16.54
C VAL A 123 8.26 8.58 -16.48
N VAL A 124 8.62 9.13 -17.64
CA VAL A 124 9.49 10.32 -17.72
C VAL A 124 8.82 11.51 -17.01
N ALA A 125 7.53 11.76 -17.24
CA ALA A 125 6.80 12.84 -16.57
C ALA A 125 6.71 12.67 -15.04
N CYS A 126 6.71 11.43 -14.55
CA CYS A 126 6.73 11.15 -13.12
C CYS A 126 8.14 11.20 -12.51
N SER A 127 9.18 11.12 -13.34
CA SER A 127 10.57 11.08 -12.89
C SER A 127 10.95 12.38 -12.19
N GLY A 128 11.71 12.29 -11.11
CA GLY A 128 12.10 13.45 -10.31
C GLY A 128 11.00 13.97 -9.35
N CYS A 129 9.73 13.65 -9.60
CA CYS A 129 8.60 14.03 -8.74
C CYS A 129 8.21 12.93 -7.74
N TYR A 130 8.37 11.68 -8.14
CA TYR A 130 7.98 10.51 -7.35
C TYR A 130 9.13 9.54 -7.15
N SER A 131 9.03 8.72 -6.10
CA SER A 131 9.95 7.62 -5.89
C SER A 131 9.80 6.56 -6.98
N GLY A 132 10.89 5.86 -7.33
CA GLY A 132 10.86 4.77 -8.30
C GLY A 132 9.81 3.70 -8.00
N SER A 133 9.59 3.36 -6.73
CA SER A 133 8.56 2.39 -6.33
C SER A 133 7.14 2.92 -6.57
N THR A 134 6.88 4.22 -6.35
CA THR A 134 5.59 4.85 -6.67
C THR A 134 5.29 4.79 -8.17
N ILE A 135 6.29 5.06 -9.01
CA ILE A 135 6.14 5.02 -10.47
C ILE A 135 5.88 3.58 -10.94
N ALA A 136 6.65 2.61 -10.42
CA ALA A 136 6.45 1.19 -10.71
C ALA A 136 5.04 0.71 -10.31
N ASN A 137 4.57 1.07 -9.10
CA ASN A 137 3.21 0.77 -8.66
C ASN A 137 2.13 1.38 -9.56
N SER A 138 2.39 2.55 -10.13
CA SER A 138 1.48 3.15 -11.11
C SER A 138 1.42 2.36 -12.40
N LEU A 139 2.57 1.93 -12.94
CA LEU A 139 2.61 1.03 -14.11
C LEU A 139 1.91 -0.30 -13.84
N TYR A 140 2.12 -0.91 -12.68
CA TYR A 140 1.41 -2.13 -12.29
C TYR A 140 -0.11 -1.91 -12.20
N GLY A 141 -0.55 -0.74 -11.76
CA GLY A 141 -1.96 -0.35 -11.80
C GLY A 141 -2.51 -0.24 -13.22
N ILE A 142 -1.77 0.40 -14.13
CA ILE A 142 -2.18 0.50 -15.55
C ILE A 142 -2.21 -0.89 -16.20
N TRP A 143 -1.22 -1.74 -15.92
CA TRP A 143 -1.19 -3.13 -16.39
C TRP A 143 -2.37 -3.94 -15.84
N ALA A 144 -2.64 -3.87 -14.53
CA ALA A 144 -3.75 -4.58 -13.90
C ALA A 144 -5.10 -4.12 -14.48
N TRP A 145 -5.24 -2.83 -14.77
CA TRP A 145 -6.41 -2.29 -15.46
C TRP A 145 -6.59 -2.90 -16.85
N HIS A 146 -5.51 -3.00 -17.66
CA HIS A 146 -5.56 -3.64 -18.97
C HIS A 146 -5.95 -5.11 -18.87
N LEU A 147 -5.37 -5.83 -17.90
CA LEU A 147 -5.62 -7.24 -17.63
C LEU A 147 -7.09 -7.49 -17.25
N LEU A 148 -7.62 -6.71 -16.29
CA LEU A 148 -9.00 -6.79 -15.83
C LEU A 148 -9.99 -6.60 -16.98
N HIS A 149 -9.79 -5.56 -17.79
CA HIS A 149 -10.67 -5.25 -18.91
C HIS A 149 -10.36 -6.05 -20.18
N GLY A 150 -9.45 -7.04 -20.13
CA GLY A 150 -9.18 -7.96 -21.23
C GLY A 150 -8.61 -7.29 -22.47
N THR A 151 -7.75 -6.29 -22.29
CA THR A 151 -7.10 -5.56 -23.39
C THR A 151 -5.63 -5.97 -23.53
N LYS A 152 -5.08 -5.83 -24.74
CA LYS A 152 -3.69 -6.22 -25.01
C LYS A 152 -2.72 -5.35 -24.22
N TRP A 153 -1.79 -5.97 -23.51
CA TRP A 153 -0.60 -5.31 -22.97
C TRP A 153 0.54 -5.42 -23.99
N ALA A 154 0.85 -4.31 -24.65
CA ALA A 154 1.89 -4.24 -25.69
C ALA A 154 3.33 -3.96 -25.20
N PRO A 155 3.59 -3.25 -24.08
CA PRO A 155 4.93 -2.84 -23.69
C PRO A 155 5.93 -3.97 -23.49
N SER A 156 7.18 -3.75 -23.92
CA SER A 156 8.30 -4.63 -23.62
C SER A 156 8.68 -4.56 -22.14
N LYS A 157 8.90 -5.73 -21.52
CA LYS A 157 9.36 -5.83 -20.13
C LYS A 157 10.71 -5.15 -19.93
N ASP A 158 11.61 -5.28 -20.91
CA ASP A 158 12.98 -4.78 -20.81
C ASP A 158 13.02 -3.26 -20.97
N GLU A 159 12.25 -2.70 -21.90
CA GLU A 159 12.11 -1.23 -22.06
C GLU A 159 11.54 -0.60 -20.80
N MET A 160 10.50 -1.21 -20.22
CA MET A 160 9.88 -0.75 -18.99
C MET A 160 10.85 -0.83 -17.80
N ALA A 161 11.65 -1.89 -17.69
CA ALA A 161 12.67 -2.02 -16.67
C ALA A 161 13.78 -0.96 -16.82
N ALA A 162 14.23 -0.71 -18.05
CA ALA A 162 15.25 0.29 -18.35
C ALA A 162 14.79 1.71 -17.95
N VAL A 163 13.57 2.11 -18.34
CA VAL A 163 13.05 3.44 -18.01
C VAL A 163 12.79 3.61 -16.51
N LEU A 164 12.30 2.57 -15.82
CA LEU A 164 12.12 2.60 -14.36
C LEU A 164 13.45 2.72 -13.62
N THR A 165 14.48 2.04 -14.11
CA THR A 165 15.84 2.16 -13.57
C THR A 165 16.36 3.59 -13.74
N GLY A 166 16.16 4.20 -14.91
CA GLY A 166 16.48 5.61 -15.16
C GLY A 166 15.74 6.55 -14.22
N ALA A 167 14.41 6.42 -14.11
CA ALA A 167 13.56 7.22 -13.23
C ALA A 167 13.98 7.12 -11.75
N THR A 168 14.36 5.92 -11.30
CA THR A 168 14.83 5.68 -9.93
C THR A 168 16.17 6.37 -9.67
N ARG A 169 17.08 6.39 -10.65
CA ARG A 169 18.36 7.10 -10.54
C ARG A 169 18.16 8.62 -10.52
N LEU A 170 17.17 9.13 -11.24
CA LEU A 170 16.78 10.55 -11.26
C LEU A 170 15.94 10.98 -10.05
N THR A 171 15.55 10.04 -9.17
CA THR A 171 14.78 10.38 -7.97
C THR A 171 15.62 11.27 -7.05
N PRO A 172 15.17 12.50 -6.72
CA PRO A 172 15.95 13.43 -5.92
C PRO A 172 16.21 12.86 -4.52
N ALA A 173 17.36 13.20 -3.94
CA ALA A 173 17.70 12.77 -2.58
C ALA A 173 16.62 13.19 -1.55
N SER A 174 15.97 14.34 -1.76
CA SER A 174 14.86 14.81 -0.91
C SER A 174 13.63 13.91 -0.94
N SER A 175 13.45 13.08 -1.98
CA SER A 175 12.37 12.09 -2.06
C SER A 175 12.75 10.74 -1.44
N LYS A 176 14.00 10.55 -1.04
CA LYS A 176 14.46 9.35 -0.35
C LYS A 176 14.34 9.60 1.15
N ARG A 177 13.62 8.71 1.84
CA ARG A 177 13.55 8.76 3.30
C ARG A 177 14.92 8.40 3.86
N ALA A 178 15.43 9.20 4.80
CA ALA A 178 16.62 8.83 5.55
C ALA A 178 16.42 7.46 6.24
N LEU A 179 17.50 6.68 6.34
CA LEU A 179 17.48 5.45 7.13
C LEU A 179 17.06 5.82 8.56
N ARG A 180 16.07 5.11 9.09
CA ARG A 180 15.64 5.30 10.47
C ARG A 180 16.64 4.60 11.37
N GLU A 181 17.01 5.23 12.48
CA GLU A 181 17.78 4.56 13.52
C GLU A 181 17.01 3.35 14.06
N PRO A 182 17.70 2.25 14.38
CA PRO A 182 17.07 1.09 14.97
C PRO A 182 16.50 1.44 16.36
N TRP A 183 15.43 0.75 16.73
CA TRP A 183 14.95 0.80 18.11
C TRP A 183 16.00 0.20 19.05
N THR A 184 16.19 0.83 20.20
CA THR A 184 17.14 0.38 21.23
C THR A 184 16.44 0.18 22.55
N VAL A 185 17.05 -0.63 23.42
CA VAL A 185 16.55 -0.84 24.80
C VAL A 185 16.50 0.49 25.56
N ASP A 186 17.49 1.37 25.38
CA ASP A 186 17.50 2.70 25.99
C ASP A 186 16.30 3.56 25.57
N MET A 187 15.90 3.51 24.29
CA MET A 187 14.67 4.19 23.83
C MET A 187 13.43 3.62 24.53
N MET A 188 13.36 2.30 24.68
CA MET A 188 12.27 1.63 25.39
C MET A 188 12.21 2.01 26.87
N VAL A 189 13.37 2.08 27.55
CA VAL A 189 13.46 2.54 28.94
C VAL A 189 12.92 3.97 29.07
N ARG A 190 13.31 4.88 28.17
CA ARG A 190 12.80 6.26 28.17
C ARG A 190 11.29 6.33 27.99
N ILE A 191 10.73 5.46 27.14
CA ILE A 191 9.27 5.36 26.97
C ILE A 191 8.62 4.83 28.25
N CYS A 192 9.18 3.79 28.88
CA CYS A 192 8.68 3.25 30.13
C CYS A 192 8.54 4.32 31.24
N TRP A 193 9.46 5.30 31.28
CA TRP A 193 9.42 6.38 32.27
C TRP A 193 8.35 7.44 32.05
N VAL A 194 7.77 7.54 30.85
CA VAL A 194 6.72 8.52 30.54
C VAL A 194 5.31 7.93 30.51
N LEU A 195 5.19 6.61 30.53
CA LEU A 195 3.92 5.90 30.57
C LEU A 195 3.37 5.86 32.00
N ASP A 196 2.05 6.01 32.14
CA ASP A 196 1.37 5.91 33.42
C ASP A 196 1.14 4.43 33.79
N PRO A 197 1.75 3.93 34.90
CA PRO A 197 1.59 2.54 35.31
C PRO A 197 0.17 2.18 35.77
N GLU A 198 -0.70 3.17 36.04
CA GLU A 198 -2.09 2.94 36.43
C GLU A 198 -3.07 3.02 35.24
N SER A 199 -2.59 3.45 34.07
CA SER A 199 -3.39 3.56 32.86
C SER A 199 -3.43 2.23 32.11
N HIS A 200 -4.61 1.58 32.05
CA HIS A 200 -4.78 0.35 31.27
C HIS A 200 -4.36 0.49 29.79
N PHE A 201 -4.50 1.69 29.22
CA PHE A 201 -4.07 1.96 27.85
C PHE A 201 -2.55 1.93 27.73
N ASP A 202 -1.83 2.58 28.65
CA ASP A 202 -0.38 2.63 28.65
C ASP A 202 0.24 1.27 28.97
N ILE A 203 -0.36 0.52 29.90
CA ILE A 203 0.01 -0.87 30.20
C ILE A 203 -0.10 -1.74 28.94
N ALA A 204 -1.24 -1.68 28.24
CA ALA A 204 -1.46 -2.43 27.00
C ALA A 204 -0.45 -2.04 25.91
N TRP A 205 -0.20 -0.73 25.75
CA TRP A 205 0.78 -0.21 24.80
C TRP A 205 2.21 -0.66 25.13
N TYR A 206 2.56 -0.70 26.41
CA TYR A 206 3.88 -1.15 26.84
C TYR A 206 4.07 -2.65 26.61
N ALA A 207 3.06 -3.46 26.92
CA ALA A 207 3.05 -4.90 26.69
C ALA A 207 3.23 -5.24 25.20
N VAL A 208 2.51 -4.56 24.31
CA VAL A 208 2.64 -4.80 22.87
C VAL A 208 3.96 -4.29 22.31
N LEU A 209 4.44 -3.13 22.77
CA LEU A 209 5.72 -2.56 22.33
C LEU A 209 6.89 -3.49 22.70
N THR A 210 6.95 -3.96 23.94
CA THR A 210 8.00 -4.88 24.42
C THR A 210 7.92 -6.22 23.71
N THR A 211 6.71 -6.76 23.48
CA THR A 211 6.50 -8.00 22.74
C THR A 211 7.00 -7.89 21.29
N ILE A 212 6.61 -6.83 20.57
CA ILE A 212 7.07 -6.57 19.19
C ILE A 212 8.59 -6.46 19.13
N PHE A 213 9.18 -5.71 20.06
CA PHE A 213 10.62 -5.47 20.09
C PHE A 213 11.40 -6.78 20.27
N TRP A 214 11.05 -7.58 21.27
CA TRP A 214 11.79 -8.80 21.59
C TRP A 214 11.47 -10.00 20.70
N ALA A 215 10.25 -10.07 20.14
CA ALA A 215 9.90 -11.08 19.15
C ALA A 215 10.37 -10.72 17.73
N MET A 216 10.92 -9.51 17.52
CA MET A 216 11.24 -8.97 16.20
C MET A 216 10.05 -9.03 15.23
N ALA A 217 8.84 -8.87 15.78
CA ALA A 217 7.60 -9.09 15.06
C ALA A 217 7.11 -7.81 14.35
N CYS A 218 6.15 -7.95 13.43
CA CYS A 218 5.54 -6.79 12.80
C CYS A 218 4.42 -6.22 13.68
N SER A 219 4.39 -4.90 13.88
CA SER A 219 3.33 -4.23 14.69
C SER A 219 1.90 -4.55 14.25
N MET A 220 1.71 -4.84 12.97
CA MET A 220 0.42 -5.21 12.38
C MET A 220 -0.11 -6.58 12.83
N GLU A 221 0.71 -7.41 13.47
CA GLU A 221 0.32 -8.75 13.96
C GLU A 221 -0.33 -8.68 15.34
N PHE A 222 0.02 -7.66 16.13
CA PHE A 222 -0.42 -7.51 17.52
C PHE A 222 -1.38 -6.32 17.74
N LEU A 223 -1.55 -5.46 16.73
CA LEU A 223 -2.40 -4.28 16.82
C LEU A 223 -3.58 -4.36 15.86
N VAL A 224 -4.76 -3.98 16.36
CA VAL A 224 -5.98 -3.81 15.56
C VAL A 224 -6.08 -2.34 15.13
N GLN A 225 -6.41 -2.08 13.86
CA GLN A 225 -6.41 -0.72 13.30
C GLN A 225 -7.54 0.20 13.78
N GLY A 226 -8.56 -0.37 14.42
CA GLY A 226 -9.73 0.33 14.91
C GLY A 226 -10.54 -0.53 15.89
N ILE A 227 -11.34 0.13 16.73
CA ILE A 227 -12.08 -0.52 17.82
C ILE A 227 -13.05 -1.63 17.34
N ASN A 228 -13.53 -1.54 16.09
CA ASN A 228 -14.46 -2.49 15.48
C ASN A 228 -13.81 -3.37 14.40
N ASP A 229 -12.47 -3.33 14.26
CA ASP A 229 -11.77 -4.05 13.20
C ASP A 229 -11.27 -5.44 13.66
N PHE A 230 -11.49 -5.80 14.94
CA PHE A 230 -11.09 -7.09 15.47
C PHE A 230 -11.82 -8.24 14.76
N LYS A 231 -11.07 -9.29 14.47
CA LYS A 231 -11.50 -10.48 13.74
C LYS A 231 -10.70 -11.65 14.27
N GLU A 232 -11.39 -12.62 14.86
CA GLU A 232 -10.79 -13.79 15.51
C GLU A 232 -9.98 -14.65 14.53
N ASP A 233 -10.39 -14.72 13.26
CA ASP A 233 -9.68 -15.43 12.19
C ASP A 233 -8.40 -14.70 11.72
N LYS A 234 -8.13 -13.49 12.21
CA LYS A 234 -7.01 -12.65 11.74
C LYS A 234 -6.11 -12.06 12.80
N HIS A 235 -6.61 -11.94 14.02
CA HIS A 235 -5.89 -11.29 15.10
C HIS A 235 -5.69 -12.27 16.24
N ILE A 236 -4.53 -12.19 16.88
CA ILE A 236 -4.20 -13.01 18.03
C ILE A 236 -5.19 -12.77 19.19
N THR A 237 -5.57 -13.86 19.85
CA THR A 237 -6.34 -13.86 21.09
C THR A 237 -5.47 -14.36 22.25
N ARG A 238 -5.99 -14.30 23.48
CA ARG A 238 -5.31 -14.88 24.66
C ARG A 238 -5.04 -16.38 24.50
N GLU A 239 -5.88 -17.10 23.74
CA GLU A 239 -5.68 -18.53 23.45
C GLU A 239 -4.45 -18.79 22.57
N GLY A 240 -4.05 -17.80 21.77
CA GLY A 240 -2.83 -17.85 20.95
C GLY A 240 -1.56 -17.53 21.74
N VAL A 241 -1.63 -17.31 23.05
CA VAL A 241 -0.47 -17.01 23.91
C VAL A 241 -0.18 -18.21 24.82
N SER A 242 1.02 -18.75 24.71
CA SER A 242 1.45 -19.92 25.50
C SER A 242 2.90 -19.79 25.96
N ILE A 243 3.22 -20.46 27.07
CA ILE A 243 4.62 -20.69 27.46
C ILE A 243 5.00 -22.08 26.96
N GLU A 244 6.09 -22.16 26.22
CA GLU A 244 6.60 -23.42 25.68
C GLU A 244 8.08 -23.61 26.03
N THR A 245 8.51 -24.87 26.06
CA THR A 245 9.92 -25.22 26.28
C THR A 245 10.58 -25.46 24.93
N ASN A 246 11.65 -24.71 24.66
CA ASN A 246 12.52 -24.89 23.50
C ASN A 246 13.95 -25.12 24.00
N GLU A 247 14.53 -26.29 23.71
CA GLU A 247 15.91 -26.65 24.06
C GLU A 247 16.29 -26.25 25.50
N ASP A 248 15.47 -26.70 26.47
CA ASP A 248 15.60 -26.45 27.92
C ASP A 248 15.34 -25.00 28.39
N SER A 249 14.94 -24.11 27.49
CA SER A 249 14.56 -22.73 27.82
C SER A 249 13.05 -22.49 27.68
N GLN A 250 12.45 -21.77 28.62
CA GLN A 250 11.07 -21.32 28.49
C GLN A 250 10.98 -20.08 27.60
N VAL A 251 10.10 -20.13 26.61
CA VAL A 251 9.80 -19.03 25.70
C VAL A 251 8.31 -18.69 25.75
N MET A 252 7.98 -17.42 25.58
CA MET A 252 6.61 -16.98 25.37
C MET A 252 6.32 -17.02 23.88
N VAL A 253 5.32 -17.79 23.49
CA VAL A 253 4.91 -18.00 22.10
C VAL A 253 3.60 -17.27 21.82
N PHE A 254 3.55 -16.66 20.65
CA PHE A 254 2.38 -15.98 20.09
C PHE A 254 2.03 -16.64 18.76
N ALA A 255 0.97 -17.43 18.76
CA ALA A 255 0.42 -18.06 17.57
C ALA A 255 -0.61 -17.13 16.93
N SER A 256 -0.17 -16.34 15.95
CA SER A 256 -1.09 -15.53 15.16
C SER A 256 -1.85 -16.42 14.18
N PRO A 257 -3.19 -16.31 14.09
CA PRO A 257 -3.99 -17.11 13.16
C PRO A 257 -3.76 -16.72 11.69
N TRP A 258 -3.24 -15.50 11.44
CA TRP A 258 -3.01 -15.00 10.10
C TRP A 258 -1.91 -13.94 10.06
N THR A 259 -1.02 -14.02 9.06
CA THR A 259 -0.17 -12.90 8.65
C THR A 259 -0.28 -12.67 7.15
N LYS A 260 0.13 -11.50 6.67
CA LYS A 260 0.12 -11.17 5.24
C LYS A 260 0.92 -12.18 4.41
N VAL A 261 1.99 -12.72 4.98
CA VAL A 261 2.90 -13.67 4.32
C VAL A 261 2.58 -15.13 4.65
N SER A 262 1.89 -15.40 5.76
CA SER A 262 1.40 -16.73 6.13
C SER A 262 -0.11 -16.72 6.41
N PRO A 263 -0.96 -17.00 5.40
CA PRO A 263 -2.41 -17.06 5.58
C PRO A 263 -2.90 -18.17 6.50
N ARG A 264 -2.04 -19.13 6.85
CA ARG A 264 -2.33 -20.22 7.80
C ARG A 264 -1.82 -19.92 9.22
N GLY A 265 -1.39 -18.68 9.45
CA GLY A 265 -0.84 -18.25 10.71
C GLY A 265 0.68 -18.41 10.79
N GLU A 266 1.24 -17.77 11.80
CA GLU A 266 2.67 -17.72 12.06
C GLU A 266 2.88 -17.69 13.56
N ARG A 267 4.03 -18.21 13.98
CA ARG A 267 4.42 -18.23 15.40
C ARG A 267 5.63 -17.36 15.57
N VAL A 268 5.53 -16.39 16.46
CA VAL A 268 6.66 -15.60 16.93
C VAL A 268 6.83 -15.84 18.42
N PHE A 269 8.04 -15.67 18.92
CA PHE A 269 8.33 -15.90 20.32
C PHE A 269 9.42 -14.95 20.80
N TRP A 270 9.44 -14.71 22.11
CA TRP A 270 10.59 -14.12 22.77
C TRP A 270 11.02 -15.00 23.95
N GLY A 271 12.32 -15.03 24.20
CA GLY A 271 12.89 -15.66 25.39
C GLY A 271 12.86 -14.71 26.58
N ARG A 272 13.04 -15.25 27.79
CA ARG A 272 13.09 -14.49 29.04
C ARG A 272 14.08 -13.32 28.97
N GLN A 273 13.61 -12.12 29.34
CA GLN A 273 14.43 -10.92 29.47
C GLN A 273 14.38 -10.41 30.91
N GLU A 274 15.39 -9.65 31.31
CA GLU A 274 15.51 -9.05 32.64
C GLU A 274 15.60 -7.52 32.54
N GLY A 275 15.32 -6.82 33.64
CA GLY A 275 15.39 -5.36 33.72
C GLY A 275 14.06 -4.64 33.41
N LEU A 276 14.14 -3.33 33.17
CA LEU A 276 12.95 -2.46 33.02
C LEU A 276 12.12 -2.78 31.76
N VAL A 277 12.75 -3.32 30.72
CA VAL A 277 12.14 -3.65 29.44
C VAL A 277 11.82 -5.14 29.35
N ASN A 278 11.23 -5.69 30.42
CA ASN A 278 10.87 -7.10 30.52
C ASN A 278 9.49 -7.36 29.87
N PRO A 279 9.43 -8.07 28.72
CA PRO A 279 8.18 -8.32 28.01
C PRO A 279 7.27 -9.29 28.77
N TYR A 280 7.81 -10.17 29.62
CA TYR A 280 7.03 -11.08 30.44
C TYR A 280 6.23 -10.31 31.51
N ALA A 281 6.93 -9.47 32.28
CA ALA A 281 6.28 -8.66 33.29
C ALA A 281 5.22 -7.74 32.67
N ALA A 282 5.56 -7.05 31.58
CA ALA A 282 4.63 -6.15 30.88
C ALA A 282 3.38 -6.88 30.37
N LEU A 283 3.54 -8.07 29.79
CA LEU A 283 2.42 -8.84 29.25
C LEU A 283 1.51 -9.41 30.35
N ILE A 284 2.09 -9.93 31.43
CA ILE A 284 1.30 -10.45 32.57
C ILE A 284 0.56 -9.34 33.30
N THR A 285 1.13 -8.13 33.40
CA THR A 285 0.41 -6.97 33.96
C THR A 285 -0.78 -6.56 33.08
N HIS A 286 -0.71 -6.80 31.77
CA HIS A 286 -1.78 -6.44 30.83
C HIS A 286 -2.94 -7.45 30.77
N ILE A 287 -2.65 -8.76 30.79
CA ILE A 287 -3.62 -9.85 30.55
C ILE A 287 -4.43 -10.17 31.82
#